data_AF-A0A3A5JYP4-F1
#
_entry.id   AF-A0A3A5JYP4-F1
#
_cell.length_a   1.000
_cell.length_b   1.000
_cell.length_c   1.000
_cell.angle_alpha   90.00
_cell.angle_beta   90.00
_cell.angle_gamma   90.00
#
_symmetry.space_group_name_H-M   'P 1'
#
loop_
_entity.id
_entity.type
_entity.pdbx_description
1 polymer ?
#
loop_
_entity_poly.entity_id
_entity_poly.type
_entity_poly.pdbx_seq_one_letter_code
_entity_poly.pdbx_strand_id
1 'polypeptide(L)' 'YYGFLGNRHRAQKLAHCRDLLGMPAPEASNSCSAKDYRDRYEDLTGHSLRQCPACHQGRMIVIETFDGVTGPPPYWDTS' A
#
# COMPACT_ATOMS: atom_id res chain seq x y z
N TYR A 1 -9.39 3.90 16.93
CA TYR A 1 -8.99 5.31 17.03
C TYR A 1 -7.84 5.53 16.05
N TYR A 2 -8.12 6.09 14.88
CA TYR A 2 -7.09 6.43 13.88
C TYR A 2 -6.76 7.91 14.07
N GLY A 3 -5.51 8.23 14.38
CA GLY A 3 -5.07 9.59 14.65
C GLY A 3 -3.58 9.76 14.36
N PHE A 4 -3.14 11.00 14.24
CA PHE A 4 -1.72 11.35 14.09
C PHE A 4 -0.90 10.70 15.22
N LEU A 5 0.18 9.98 14.85
CA LEU A 5 1.00 9.14 15.74
C LEU A 5 0.35 7.87 16.33
N GLY A 6 -0.90 7.54 15.96
CA GLY A 6 -1.57 6.31 16.42
C GLY A 6 -0.82 5.01 16.06
N ASN A 7 0.06 5.07 15.06
CA ASN A 7 0.87 3.94 14.60
C ASN A 7 2.26 3.84 15.25
N ARG A 8 2.65 4.70 16.20
CA ARG A 8 4.01 4.67 16.82
C ARG A 8 4.36 3.30 17.40
N HIS A 9 3.40 2.65 18.05
CA HIS A 9 3.58 1.33 18.68
C HIS A 9 3.04 0.18 17.82
N ARG A 10 2.63 0.44 16.56
CA ARG A 10 2.03 -0.59 15.70
C ARG A 10 2.99 -1.75 15.50
N ALA A 11 4.25 -1.49 15.19
CA ALA A 11 5.25 -2.53 14.97
C ALA A 11 5.46 -3.41 16.21
N GLN A 12 5.63 -2.79 17.38
CA GLN A 12 5.82 -3.49 18.66
C GLN A 12 4.60 -4.32 19.06
N LYS A 13 3.38 -3.77 18.91
CA LYS A 13 2.14 -4.50 19.20
C LYS A 13 1.95 -5.67 18.24
N LEU A 14 2.27 -5.49 16.95
CA LEU A 14 2.19 -6.58 15.97
C LEU A 14 3.21 -7.69 16.24
N ALA A 15 4.43 -7.35 16.68
CA ALA A 15 5.42 -8.36 17.10
C ALA A 15 4.89 -9.18 18.28
N HIS A 16 4.43 -8.51 19.34
CA HIS A 16 3.89 -9.18 20.51
C HIS A 16 2.69 -10.09 20.18
N CYS A 17 1.76 -9.64 19.33
CA CYS A 17 0.64 -10.48 18.89
C CYS A 17 1.11 -11.73 18.14
N ARG A 18 2.18 -11.65 17.33
CA ARG A 18 2.71 -12.82 16.60
C ARG A 18 3.34 -13.82 17.56
N ASP A 19 4.09 -13.35 18.54
CA ASP A 19 4.69 -14.21 19.58
C ASP A 19 3.61 -14.98 20.33
N LEU A 20 2.53 -14.31 20.72
CA LEU A 20 1.39 -14.94 21.39
C LEU A 20 0.66 -15.97 20.52
N LEU A 21 0.63 -15.75 19.20
CA LEU A 21 -0.01 -16.66 18.24
C LEU A 21 0.93 -17.76 17.73
N GLY A 22 2.20 -17.79 18.17
CA GLY A 22 3.21 -18.71 17.64
C GLY A 22 3.49 -18.51 16.16
N MET A 23 3.22 -17.32 15.61
CA MET A 23 3.44 -17.00 14.20
C MET A 23 4.90 -16.58 13.99
N PRO A 24 5.61 -17.18 13.03
CA PRO A 24 6.95 -16.71 12.67
C PRO A 24 6.89 -15.27 12.17
N ALA A 25 7.92 -14.49 12.48
CA ALA A 25 8.07 -13.14 11.94
C ALA A 25 8.05 -13.24 10.40
N PRO A 26 7.29 -12.38 9.70
CA PRO A 26 7.30 -12.39 8.26
C PRO A 26 8.72 -12.06 7.80
N GLU A 27 9.31 -12.98 7.02
CA GLU A 27 10.53 -12.70 6.27
C GLU A 27 10.33 -11.36 5.57
N ALA A 28 11.31 -10.45 5.72
CA ALA A 28 11.32 -9.22 4.96
C ALA A 28 11.34 -9.63 3.49
N SER A 29 10.17 -9.66 2.86
CA SER A 29 10.05 -10.03 1.47
C SER A 29 10.71 -8.90 0.68
N ASN A 30 12.01 -9.02 0.47
CA ASN A 30 12.84 -8.21 -0.42
C ASN A 30 12.49 -8.47 -1.89
N SER A 31 11.22 -8.76 -2.16
CA SER A 31 10.68 -9.09 -3.46
C SER A 31 9.24 -8.62 -3.53
N CYS A 32 9.01 -7.34 -3.25
CA CYS A 32 8.15 -6.61 -4.19
C CYS A 32 8.97 -6.38 -5.47
N SER A 33 9.35 -7.46 -6.16
CA SER A 33 9.42 -7.41 -7.62
C SER A 33 7.98 -7.10 -8.02
N ALA A 34 7.74 -5.81 -8.17
CA ALA A 34 6.45 -5.17 -8.04
C ALA A 34 5.51 -5.70 -9.11
N LYS A 35 4.80 -6.81 -8.84
CA LYS A 35 3.54 -7.05 -9.52
C LYS A 35 2.73 -5.79 -9.26
N ASP A 36 2.50 -5.04 -10.32
CA ASP A 36 1.65 -3.86 -10.32
C ASP A 36 0.39 -4.26 -9.55
N TYR A 37 -0.02 -3.44 -8.58
CA TYR A 37 -1.15 -3.77 -7.73
C TYR A 37 -2.39 -4.12 -8.58
N ARG A 38 -2.47 -3.54 -9.79
CA ARG A 38 -3.48 -3.81 -10.81
C ARG A 38 -3.49 -5.27 -11.26
N ASP A 39 -2.32 -5.87 -11.49
CA ASP A 39 -2.20 -7.27 -11.89
C ASP A 39 -2.61 -8.21 -10.73
N ARG A 40 -2.23 -7.87 -9.49
CA ARG A 40 -2.67 -8.64 -8.30
C ARG A 40 -4.17 -8.58 -8.08
N TYR A 41 -4.79 -7.43 -8.30
CA TYR A 41 -6.23 -7.26 -8.18
C TYR A 41 -6.97 -8.11 -9.22
N GLU A 42 -6.45 -8.16 -10.45
CA GLU A 42 -7.00 -8.99 -11.53
C GLU A 42 -6.87 -10.48 -11.21
N ASP A 43 -5.71 -10.94 -10.74
CA ASP A 43 -5.49 -12.34 -10.30
C ASP A 43 -6.51 -12.76 -9.21
N LEU A 44 -6.84 -11.85 -8.28
CA LEU A 44 -7.71 -12.14 -7.13
C LEU A 44 -9.21 -12.06 -7.44
N THR A 45 -9.61 -11.14 -8.32
CA THR A 45 -11.03 -10.80 -8.54
C THR A 45 -11.53 -11.18 -9.92
N GLY A 46 -10.64 -11.51 -10.86
CA GLY A 46 -10.94 -11.68 -12.27
C GLY A 46 -11.25 -10.37 -13.01
N HIS A 47 -11.18 -9.22 -12.34
CA HIS A 47 -11.51 -7.91 -12.91
C HIS A 47 -10.24 -7.09 -13.13
N SER A 48 -10.04 -6.56 -14.35
CA SER A 48 -8.88 -5.72 -14.65
C SER A 48 -9.13 -4.26 -14.31
N LEU A 49 -8.29 -3.67 -13.47
CA LEU A 49 -8.30 -2.22 -13.21
C LEU A 49 -7.78 -1.38 -14.38
N ARG A 50 -7.33 -2.02 -15.45
CA ARG A 50 -6.95 -1.36 -16.71
C ARG A 50 -8.12 -1.29 -17.69
N GLN A 51 -9.23 -1.98 -17.42
CA GLN A 51 -10.39 -1.95 -18.29
C GLN A 51 -11.18 -0.64 -18.07
N CYS A 52 -11.69 -0.08 -19.17
CA CYS A 52 -12.57 1.08 -19.10
C CYS A 52 -13.89 0.72 -18.39
N PRO A 53 -14.26 1.42 -17.31
CA PRO A 53 -15.47 1.11 -16.55
C PRO A 53 -16.77 1.48 -17.29
N ALA A 54 -16.69 2.22 -18.41
CA ALA A 54 -17.86 2.61 -19.19
C ALA A 54 -18.20 1.61 -20.30
N CYS A 55 -17.20 1.12 -21.04
CA CYS A 55 -17.42 0.23 -22.19
C CYS A 55 -17.01 -1.22 -21.95
N HIS A 56 -16.29 -1.53 -20.86
CA HIS A 56 -15.79 -2.87 -20.52
C HIS A 56 -14.97 -3.60 -21.59
N GLN A 57 -14.58 -2.90 -22.66
CA GLN A 57 -13.84 -3.47 -23.79
C GLN A 57 -12.52 -2.71 -24.01
N GLY A 58 -12.53 -1.39 -23.80
CA GLY A 58 -11.35 -0.56 -23.93
C GLY A 58 -10.38 -0.71 -22.76
N ARG A 59 -9.11 -0.36 -23.01
CA ARG A 59 -8.05 -0.30 -21.99
C ARG A 59 -7.69 1.15 -21.70
N MET A 60 -7.63 1.51 -20.42
CA MET A 60 -7.16 2.81 -19.96
C MET A 60 -5.65 2.93 -20.15
N ILE A 61 -5.20 4.09 -20.61
CA ILE A 61 -3.79 4.46 -20.74
C ILE A 61 -3.44 5.55 -19.72
N VAL A 62 -2.21 5.52 -19.21
CA VAL A 62 -1.71 6.58 -18.33
C VAL A 62 -1.29 7.76 -19.21
N ILE A 63 -1.93 8.92 -19.02
CA ILE A 63 -1.59 10.14 -19.75
C ILE A 63 -0.56 10.94 -18.96
N GLU A 64 -0.73 11.02 -17.63
CA GLU A 64 0.16 11.75 -16.73
C GLU A 64 0.10 11.11 -15.34
N THR A 65 1.22 11.14 -14.63
CA THR A 65 1.32 10.71 -13.23
C THR A 65 1.68 11.91 -12.38
N PHE A 66 0.86 12.21 -11.39
CA PHE A 66 1.17 13.22 -10.39
C PHE A 66 1.85 12.55 -9.21
N ASP A 67 3.04 13.03 -8.86
CA ASP A 67 3.70 12.66 -7.61
C ASP A 67 2.92 13.32 -6.48
N GLY A 68 1.87 12.65 -6.02
CA GLY A 68 1.12 13.07 -4.85
C GLY A 68 2.11 13.20 -3.70
N VAL A 69 2.40 14.41 -3.25
CA VAL A 69 3.24 14.66 -2.08
C VAL A 69 2.50 14.12 -0.87
N THR A 70 2.69 12.83 -0.57
CA THR A 70 2.19 12.17 0.64
C THR A 70 3.24 12.23 1.75
N GLY A 71 3.96 13.36 1.84
CA GLY A 71 4.89 13.65 2.92
C GLY A 71 4.29 14.69 3.87
N PRO A 72 4.54 14.62 5.18
CA PRO A 72 4.26 15.77 6.05
C PRO A 72 5.00 17.01 5.51
N PRO A 73 4.43 18.23 5.65
CA PRO A 73 5.11 19.44 5.20
C PRO A 73 6.50 19.54 5.84
N PRO A 74 7.51 20.08 5.14
CA PRO A 74 8.82 20.30 5.74
C PRO A 74 8.64 21.15 7.00
N TYR A 75 9.14 20.64 8.13
CA TYR A 75 9.22 21.39 9.38
C TYR A 75 10.22 22.53 9.16
N TRP A 76 9.73 23.77 9.27
CA TRP A 76 10.59 24.95 9.29
C TRP A 76 11.00 25.21 10.74
N ASP A 77 12.29 25.08 11.02
CA ASP A 77 12.88 25.52 12.27
C ASP A 77 12.96 27.05 12.26
N THR A 78 12.06 27.69 13.00
CA THR A 78 12.16 29.12 13.33
C THR A 78 12.78 29.26 14.71
N SER A 79 14.07 28.91 14.82
CA SER A 79 14.91 29.24 15.98
C SER A 79 15.71 30.51 15.70
#